data_AF-A0A6L5K7Z4-F1
#
_entry.id   AF-A0A6L5K7Z4-F1
#
_cell.length_a   1.000
_cell.length_b   1.000
_cell.length_c   1.000
_cell.angle_alpha   90.00
_cell.angle_beta   90.00
_cell.angle_gamma   90.00
#
_symmetry.space_group_name_H-M   'P 1'
#
loop_
_entity.id
_entity.type
_entity.pdbx_description
1 polymer ?
#
loop_
_entity_poly.entity_id
_entity_poly.type
_entity_poly.pdbx_seq_one_letter_code
_entity_poly.pdbx_strand_id
1 'polypeptide(L)'
;DDVVLKNKEYVDLITGDIYSHKTYYMGLVDDKNKVNFYDGQIRVVDPAGKEFAKFKAQNYLDHIREHVEPWTYVRFSYLKKVGWKGFVDGKESGVFRVAPLARLNASDGMATPQAQEAYEKMYEVLGGKPVHSTLAFHWARLVEALYAAERTLELAKDPEITSDDIVNLPTETPKEGIGVVEAPRGTLIHHYQTDDNGILTGVNLIVATQNNSAAINMSVEKAAKALIKNGDVPDGILNMIEMAFRAYDPCHACATHSLPGRTPLEVSVYDADGELVKKLVN
;
A
#
# COMPACT_ATOMS: atom_id res chain seq x y z
N ASP A 1 -17.45 -8.89 -15.84
CA ASP A 1 -17.46 -10.30 -16.29
C ASP A 1 -16.98 -10.48 -17.73
N ASP A 2 -17.55 -9.79 -18.72
CA ASP A 2 -17.26 -10.08 -20.14
C ASP A 2 -15.87 -9.69 -20.66
N VAL A 3 -15.26 -8.64 -20.11
CA VAL A 3 -13.97 -8.10 -20.61
C VAL A 3 -12.76 -8.75 -19.95
N VAL A 4 -12.84 -9.00 -18.64
CA VAL A 4 -11.69 -9.47 -17.84
C VAL A 4 -11.86 -10.93 -17.45
N LEU A 5 -12.94 -11.28 -16.74
CA LEU A 5 -13.08 -12.62 -16.15
C LEU A 5 -13.34 -13.72 -17.19
N LYS A 6 -13.98 -13.39 -18.31
CA LYS A 6 -14.14 -14.33 -19.44
C LYS A 6 -12.92 -14.37 -20.37
N ASN A 7 -11.97 -13.44 -20.22
CA ASN A 7 -10.75 -13.43 -21.03
C ASN A 7 -9.65 -14.19 -20.29
N LYS A 8 -9.37 -15.42 -20.76
CA LYS A 8 -8.37 -16.30 -20.17
C LYS A 8 -6.98 -15.67 -20.11
N GLU A 9 -6.55 -14.94 -21.14
CA GLU A 9 -5.22 -14.32 -21.17
C GLU A 9 -5.06 -13.28 -20.05
N TYR A 10 -6.10 -12.49 -19.77
CA TYR A 10 -6.08 -11.53 -18.68
C TYR A 10 -6.13 -12.20 -17.31
N VAL A 11 -6.93 -13.26 -17.15
CA VAL A 11 -6.97 -14.03 -15.90
C VAL A 11 -5.62 -14.70 -15.63
N ASP A 12 -5.01 -15.31 -16.65
CA ASP A 12 -3.70 -15.95 -16.53
C ASP A 12 -2.60 -14.92 -16.19
N LEU A 13 -2.68 -13.71 -16.76
CA LEU A 13 -1.77 -12.61 -16.42
C LEU A 13 -1.93 -12.14 -14.97
N ILE A 14 -3.18 -12.01 -14.49
CA ILE A 14 -3.49 -11.58 -13.12
C ILE A 14 -3.08 -12.66 -12.12
N THR A 15 -3.32 -13.94 -12.41
CA THR A 15 -3.06 -15.05 -11.48
C THR A 15 -1.65 -15.64 -11.61
N GLY A 16 -0.91 -15.26 -12.65
CA GLY A 16 0.45 -15.71 -12.92
C GLY A 16 1.50 -15.21 -11.93
N ASP A 17 2.69 -15.81 -12.00
CA ASP A 17 3.77 -15.54 -11.04
C ASP A 17 4.46 -14.18 -11.23
N ILE A 18 4.48 -13.65 -12.47
CA ILE A 18 5.24 -12.44 -12.86
C ILE A 18 4.93 -11.25 -11.94
N TYR A 19 3.66 -11.09 -11.54
CA TYR A 19 3.18 -10.00 -10.70
C TYR A 19 2.71 -10.49 -9.33
N SER A 20 3.35 -11.50 -8.75
CA SER A 20 2.92 -12.09 -7.48
C SER A 20 4.01 -12.02 -6.41
N HIS A 21 3.62 -11.60 -5.20
CA HIS A 21 4.51 -11.55 -4.04
C HIS A 21 3.83 -12.03 -2.75
N LYS A 22 4.52 -12.89 -2.01
CA LYS A 22 4.05 -13.38 -0.71
C LYS A 22 4.55 -12.51 0.43
N THR A 23 3.90 -11.37 0.66
CA THR A 23 4.27 -10.41 1.71
C THR A 23 3.30 -10.44 2.89
N TYR A 24 3.65 -9.73 3.95
CA TYR A 24 2.68 -9.29 4.94
C TYR A 24 1.72 -8.25 4.32
N TYR A 25 0.55 -8.07 4.94
CA TYR A 25 -0.42 -7.03 4.55
C TYR A 25 -0.87 -6.25 5.75
N MET A 26 -0.99 -4.93 5.59
CA MET A 26 -1.37 -4.01 6.64
C MET A 26 -2.54 -3.13 6.20
N GLY A 27 -3.47 -2.87 7.11
CA GLY A 27 -4.58 -1.95 6.92
C GLY A 27 -5.28 -1.60 8.24
N LEU A 28 -5.92 -0.44 8.27
CA LEU A 28 -6.79 -0.04 9.37
C LEU A 28 -8.13 -0.82 9.35
N VAL A 29 -8.58 -1.25 10.53
CA VAL A 29 -9.84 -1.98 10.71
C VAL A 29 -10.64 -1.45 11.88
N ASP A 30 -11.96 -1.58 11.80
CA ASP A 30 -12.88 -1.27 12.90
C ASP A 30 -12.86 -2.34 14.02
N ASP A 31 -13.78 -2.20 14.98
CA ASP A 31 -13.97 -3.13 16.10
C ASP A 31 -14.38 -4.54 15.67
N LYS A 32 -14.96 -4.68 14.47
CA LYS A 32 -15.37 -5.95 13.84
C LYS A 32 -14.36 -6.44 12.80
N ASN A 33 -13.13 -5.91 12.81
CA ASN A 33 -12.08 -6.18 11.83
C ASN A 33 -12.46 -5.86 10.37
N LYS A 34 -13.52 -5.09 10.10
CA LYS A 34 -13.87 -4.69 8.74
C LYS A 34 -13.00 -3.51 8.29
N VAL A 35 -12.83 -3.37 6.98
CA VAL A 35 -12.09 -2.24 6.39
C VAL A 35 -12.68 -0.92 6.90
N ASN A 36 -11.81 -0.06 7.42
CA ASN A 36 -12.17 1.30 7.82
C ASN A 36 -11.08 2.26 7.34
N PHE A 37 -11.47 3.42 6.84
CA PHE A 37 -10.52 4.41 6.33
C PHE A 37 -10.13 5.49 7.33
N TYR A 38 -10.95 5.70 8.36
CA TYR A 38 -10.85 6.89 9.18
C TYR A 38 -10.29 6.62 10.57
N ASP A 39 -10.82 5.60 11.26
CA ASP A 39 -10.44 5.30 12.64
C ASP A 39 -10.40 3.78 12.88
N GLY A 40 -9.69 3.37 13.94
CA GLY A 40 -9.63 1.99 14.39
C GLY A 40 -8.22 1.53 14.77
N GLN A 41 -7.93 0.26 14.51
CA GLN A 41 -6.63 -0.34 14.80
C GLN A 41 -5.93 -0.75 13.51
N ILE A 42 -4.61 -0.56 13.45
CA ILE A 42 -3.78 -1.06 12.37
C ILE A 42 -3.64 -2.57 12.58
N ARG A 43 -4.15 -3.36 11.63
CA ARG A 43 -4.03 -4.81 11.61
C ARG A 43 -3.03 -5.25 10.55
N VAL A 44 -2.20 -6.22 10.91
CA VAL A 44 -1.19 -6.84 10.05
C VAL A 44 -1.43 -8.33 10.02
N VAL A 45 -1.50 -8.91 8.81
CA VAL A 45 -1.57 -10.36 8.61
C VAL A 45 -0.29 -10.85 7.93
N ASP A 46 0.11 -12.09 8.24
CA ASP A 46 1.22 -12.78 7.60
C ASP A 46 0.88 -13.24 6.18
N PRO A 47 1.85 -13.75 5.40
CA PRO A 47 1.59 -14.21 4.04
C PRO A 47 0.56 -15.36 3.93
N ALA A 48 0.20 -16.03 5.03
CA ALA A 48 -0.86 -17.03 5.07
C ALA A 48 -2.22 -16.47 5.54
N GLY A 49 -2.31 -15.15 5.76
CA GLY A 49 -3.52 -14.48 6.23
C GLY A 49 -3.75 -14.59 7.73
N LYS A 50 -2.79 -15.13 8.50
CA LYS A 50 -2.90 -15.19 9.96
C LYS A 50 -2.54 -13.84 10.57
N GLU A 51 -3.32 -13.39 11.55
CA GLU A 51 -2.99 -12.16 12.29
C GLU A 51 -1.58 -12.24 12.90
N PHE A 52 -0.75 -11.26 12.53
CA PHE A 52 0.61 -11.08 13.02
C PHE A 52 0.67 -10.00 14.10
N ALA A 53 -0.08 -8.91 13.92
CA ALA A 53 -0.17 -7.83 14.89
C ALA A 53 -1.49 -7.05 14.72
N LYS A 54 -1.99 -6.47 15.81
CA LYS A 54 -3.08 -5.49 15.81
C LYS A 54 -2.78 -4.43 16.87
N PHE A 55 -2.70 -3.16 16.48
CA PHE A 55 -2.22 -2.10 17.36
C PHE A 55 -2.83 -0.72 17.03
N LYS A 56 -2.84 0.17 18.03
CA LYS A 56 -3.20 1.58 17.82
C LYS A 56 -2.05 2.34 17.19
N ALA A 57 -2.36 3.40 16.44
CA ALA A 57 -1.38 4.26 15.76
C ALA A 57 -0.25 4.73 16.68
N GLN A 58 -0.56 5.04 17.95
CA GLN A 58 0.41 5.53 18.92
C GLN A 58 1.57 4.55 19.17
N ASN A 59 1.37 3.25 18.91
CA ASN A 59 2.37 2.22 19.11
C ASN A 59 3.16 1.89 17.83
N TYR A 60 3.02 2.65 16.74
CA TYR A 60 3.61 2.27 15.45
C TYR A 60 5.13 2.08 15.49
N LEU A 61 5.85 2.79 16.36
CA LEU A 61 7.32 2.67 16.52
C LEU A 61 7.75 1.30 17.08
N ASP A 62 6.84 0.50 17.62
CA ASP A 62 7.09 -0.88 18.05
C ASP A 62 6.89 -1.89 16.93
N HIS A 63 6.23 -1.48 15.85
CA HIS A 63 5.82 -2.35 14.75
C HIS A 63 6.53 -2.03 13.44
N ILE A 64 6.80 -0.75 13.16
CA ILE A 64 7.31 -0.26 11.88
C ILE A 64 8.69 0.38 12.07
N ARG A 65 9.59 0.09 11.12
CA ARG A 65 10.90 0.73 10.96
C ARG A 65 11.09 1.10 9.49
N GLU A 66 12.01 2.02 9.23
CA GLU A 66 12.32 2.53 7.90
C GLU A 66 13.79 2.26 7.59
N HIS A 67 14.06 1.70 6.42
CA HIS A 67 15.39 1.46 5.88
C HIS A 67 15.71 2.46 4.77
N VAL A 68 16.99 2.80 4.60
CA VAL A 68 17.46 3.76 3.58
C VAL A 68 18.42 3.06 2.64
N GLU A 69 18.25 3.30 1.34
CA GLU A 69 19.17 2.86 0.30
C GLU A 69 19.87 4.09 -0.32
N PRO A 70 21.13 3.97 -0.77
CA PRO A 70 21.89 5.12 -1.29
C PRO A 70 21.41 5.62 -2.66
N TRP A 71 20.57 4.85 -3.35
CA TRP A 71 20.14 5.12 -4.73
C TRP A 71 18.73 5.73 -4.83
N THR A 72 18.04 6.00 -3.71
CA THR A 72 16.71 6.61 -3.72
C THR A 72 16.48 7.50 -2.51
N TYR A 73 15.65 8.54 -2.68
CA TYR A 73 15.18 9.37 -1.58
C TYR A 73 14.03 8.72 -0.79
N VAL A 74 13.34 7.73 -1.37
CA VAL A 74 12.23 7.07 -0.70
C VAL A 74 12.75 6.03 0.27
N ARG A 75 12.27 6.07 1.51
CA ARG A 75 12.59 5.08 2.55
C ARG A 75 11.72 3.82 2.41
N PHE A 76 12.21 2.71 2.95
CA PHE A 76 11.53 1.41 2.88
C PHE A 76 10.98 1.02 4.24
N SER A 77 9.67 1.10 4.42
CA SER A 77 9.03 0.62 5.65
C SER A 77 9.06 -0.91 5.72
N TYR A 78 9.33 -1.46 6.91
CA TYR A 78 9.29 -2.90 7.18
C TYR A 78 8.83 -3.19 8.62
N LEU A 79 8.37 -4.42 8.85
CA LEU A 79 7.95 -4.90 10.18
C LEU A 79 9.17 -5.11 11.09
N LYS A 80 9.26 -4.30 12.14
CA LYS A 80 10.39 -4.27 13.09
C LYS A 80 10.72 -5.63 13.68
N LYS A 81 9.70 -6.42 14.07
CA LYS A 81 9.89 -7.74 14.70
C LYS A 81 10.40 -8.82 13.75
N VAL A 82 10.21 -8.67 12.44
CA VAL A 82 10.72 -9.61 11.43
C VAL A 82 12.09 -9.14 10.92
N GLY A 83 12.25 -7.83 10.75
CA GLY A 83 13.49 -7.20 10.32
C GLY A 83 13.60 -6.99 8.81
N TRP A 84 14.54 -6.15 8.41
CA TRP A 84 14.87 -5.91 7.01
C TRP A 84 15.77 -7.04 6.48
N LYS A 85 15.37 -7.68 5.38
CA LYS A 85 16.11 -8.76 4.72
C LYS A 85 16.47 -8.42 3.26
N GLY A 86 16.38 -7.15 2.89
CA GLY A 86 16.45 -6.71 1.50
C GLY A 86 15.14 -6.91 0.75
N PHE A 87 15.23 -6.85 -0.58
CA PHE A 87 14.11 -6.92 -1.51
C PHE A 87 13.66 -8.38 -1.76
N VAL A 88 13.25 -9.05 -0.69
CA VAL A 88 12.77 -10.44 -0.73
C VAL A 88 11.36 -10.52 -0.17
N ASP A 89 10.51 -11.35 -0.77
CA ASP A 89 9.22 -11.70 -0.19
C ASP A 89 9.34 -12.97 0.68
N GLY A 90 8.22 -13.42 1.23
CA GLY A 90 8.15 -14.55 2.13
C GLY A 90 8.04 -14.16 3.60
N LYS A 91 7.80 -15.19 4.44
CA LYS A 91 7.49 -15.02 5.87
C LYS A 91 8.65 -14.50 6.70
N GLU A 92 9.89 -14.78 6.27
CA GLU A 92 11.11 -14.32 6.96
C GLU A 92 11.46 -12.86 6.62
N SER A 93 10.73 -12.24 5.69
CA SER A 93 10.91 -10.86 5.28
C SER A 93 9.95 -9.93 5.99
N GLY A 94 10.45 -8.82 6.55
CA GLY A 94 9.61 -7.78 7.13
C GLY A 94 8.88 -6.91 6.10
N VAL A 95 9.03 -7.18 4.79
CA VAL A 95 8.32 -6.44 3.75
C VAL A 95 6.81 -6.70 3.86
N PHE A 96 6.05 -5.61 3.94
CA PHE A 96 4.59 -5.64 3.92
C PHE A 96 4.07 -4.76 2.79
N ARG A 97 2.80 -4.96 2.42
CA ARG A 97 2.07 -4.11 1.49
C ARG A 97 0.92 -3.42 2.20
N VAL A 98 0.55 -2.25 1.70
CA VAL A 98 -0.62 -1.45 2.09
C VAL A 98 -1.47 -1.13 0.87
N ALA A 99 -2.74 -0.77 1.09
CA ALA A 99 -3.68 -0.35 0.06
C ALA A 99 -3.89 -1.32 -1.12
N PRO A 100 -4.92 -1.04 -1.90
CA PRO A 100 -6.27 -1.43 -1.50
C PRO A 100 -6.33 -2.93 -1.17
N LEU A 101 -5.69 -3.79 -1.95
CA LEU A 101 -5.71 -5.24 -1.73
C LEU A 101 -5.16 -5.62 -0.36
N ALA A 102 -4.14 -4.93 0.13
CA ALA A 102 -3.60 -5.20 1.45
C ALA A 102 -4.60 -4.94 2.58
N ARG A 103 -5.42 -3.89 2.48
CA ARG A 103 -6.49 -3.63 3.46
C ARG A 103 -7.51 -4.75 3.45
N LEU A 104 -7.93 -5.18 2.26
CA LEU A 104 -8.87 -6.29 2.10
C LEU A 104 -8.26 -7.60 2.60
N ASN A 105 -6.97 -7.85 2.39
CA ASN A 105 -6.29 -9.04 2.92
C ASN A 105 -6.19 -8.98 4.46
N ALA A 106 -5.95 -7.80 5.02
CA ALA A 106 -5.80 -7.58 6.45
C ALA A 106 -7.12 -7.45 7.22
N SER A 107 -8.26 -7.25 6.57
CA SER A 107 -9.58 -7.17 7.22
C SER A 107 -10.28 -8.53 7.34
N ASP A 108 -11.48 -8.60 7.90
CA ASP A 108 -12.38 -9.75 7.84
C ASP A 108 -13.57 -9.48 6.88
N GLY A 109 -13.48 -8.43 6.07
CA GLY A 109 -14.47 -8.01 5.07
C GLY A 109 -14.66 -6.48 4.99
N MET A 110 -15.74 -6.06 4.36
CA MET A 110 -16.18 -4.66 4.22
C MET A 110 -17.31 -4.34 5.21
N ALA A 111 -17.45 -3.06 5.58
CA ALA A 111 -18.49 -2.62 6.52
C ALA A 111 -19.83 -2.25 5.84
N THR A 112 -19.88 -2.16 4.51
CA THR A 112 -21.09 -1.85 3.74
C THR A 112 -21.51 -3.03 2.85
N PRO A 113 -22.81 -3.21 2.57
CA PRO A 113 -23.34 -4.45 2.00
C PRO A 113 -22.90 -4.73 0.55
N GLN A 114 -22.95 -3.76 -0.36
CA GLN A 114 -22.57 -4.03 -1.76
C GLN A 114 -21.06 -4.21 -1.89
N ALA A 115 -20.28 -3.44 -1.12
CA ALA A 115 -18.85 -3.66 -1.05
C ALA A 115 -18.48 -5.03 -0.47
N GLN A 116 -19.24 -5.54 0.51
CA GLN A 116 -19.03 -6.90 1.06
C GLN A 116 -19.30 -7.97 0.00
N GLU A 117 -20.37 -7.84 -0.78
CA GLU A 117 -20.65 -8.76 -1.90
C GLU A 117 -19.53 -8.73 -2.95
N ALA A 118 -19.09 -7.53 -3.35
CA ALA A 118 -17.99 -7.37 -4.31
C ALA A 118 -16.65 -7.91 -3.78
N TYR A 119 -16.40 -7.76 -2.47
CA TYR A 119 -15.26 -8.34 -1.76
C TYR A 119 -15.29 -9.87 -1.84
N GLU A 120 -16.42 -10.49 -1.52
CA GLU A 120 -16.58 -11.95 -1.54
C GLU A 120 -16.39 -12.51 -2.94
N LYS A 121 -17.02 -11.88 -3.96
CA LYS A 121 -16.86 -12.24 -5.37
C LYS A 121 -15.39 -12.18 -5.81
N MET A 122 -14.64 -11.15 -5.40
CA MET A 122 -13.23 -11.01 -5.76
C MET A 122 -12.40 -12.19 -5.22
N TYR A 123 -12.58 -12.55 -3.94
CA TYR A 123 -11.82 -13.65 -3.34
C TYR A 123 -12.25 -15.02 -3.85
N GLU A 124 -13.54 -15.23 -4.14
CA GLU A 124 -14.02 -16.46 -4.78
C GLU A 124 -13.34 -16.67 -6.13
N VAL A 125 -13.32 -15.63 -6.98
CA VAL A 125 -12.73 -15.70 -8.33
C VAL A 125 -11.22 -15.87 -8.30
N LEU A 126 -10.52 -15.24 -7.33
CA LEU A 126 -9.06 -15.29 -7.23
C LEU A 126 -8.53 -16.49 -6.41
N GLY A 127 -9.40 -17.43 -6.03
CA GLY A 127 -9.00 -18.70 -5.42
C GLY A 127 -8.78 -18.63 -3.91
N GLY A 128 -9.38 -17.66 -3.22
CA GLY A 128 -9.37 -17.52 -1.77
C GLY A 128 -8.47 -16.39 -1.27
N LYS A 129 -8.33 -16.33 0.05
CA LYS A 129 -7.66 -15.26 0.79
C LYS A 129 -6.48 -15.81 1.60
N PRO A 130 -5.31 -15.15 1.65
CA PRO A 130 -4.97 -13.88 1.00
C PRO A 130 -4.68 -14.00 -0.50
N VAL A 131 -4.93 -12.92 -1.23
CA VAL A 131 -4.54 -12.79 -2.64
C VAL A 131 -3.19 -12.08 -2.73
N HIS A 132 -2.27 -12.66 -3.51
CA HIS A 132 -0.89 -12.17 -3.63
C HIS A 132 -0.58 -11.41 -4.92
N SER A 133 -1.48 -11.49 -5.91
CA SER A 133 -1.32 -10.80 -7.18
C SER A 133 -1.32 -9.28 -7.01
N THR A 134 -0.25 -8.64 -7.45
CA THR A 134 -0.13 -7.19 -7.53
C THR A 134 -1.17 -6.59 -8.47
N LEU A 135 -1.52 -7.25 -9.59
CA LEU A 135 -2.55 -6.72 -10.51
C LEU A 135 -3.96 -6.72 -9.89
N ALA A 136 -4.22 -7.59 -8.91
CA ALA A 136 -5.48 -7.59 -8.17
C ALA A 136 -5.70 -6.32 -7.32
N PHE A 137 -4.68 -5.47 -7.14
CA PHE A 137 -4.84 -4.14 -6.55
C PHE A 137 -5.84 -3.28 -7.34
N HIS A 138 -5.96 -3.46 -8.66
CA HIS A 138 -6.97 -2.75 -9.44
C HIS A 138 -8.40 -3.14 -9.07
N TRP A 139 -8.66 -4.43 -8.90
CA TRP A 139 -9.99 -4.90 -8.51
C TRP A 139 -10.32 -4.48 -7.07
N ALA A 140 -9.38 -4.65 -6.14
CA ALA A 140 -9.55 -4.19 -4.77
C ALA A 140 -9.86 -2.68 -4.70
N ARG A 141 -9.27 -1.86 -5.58
CA ARG A 141 -9.57 -0.42 -5.68
C ARG A 141 -11.02 -0.15 -6.08
N LEU A 142 -11.61 -0.98 -6.95
CA LEU A 142 -13.02 -0.87 -7.33
C LEU A 142 -13.94 -1.26 -6.16
N VAL A 143 -13.59 -2.29 -5.40
CA VAL A 143 -14.32 -2.68 -4.18
C VAL A 143 -14.31 -1.53 -3.15
N GLU A 144 -13.15 -0.89 -2.96
CA GLU A 144 -13.04 0.26 -2.07
C GLU A 144 -13.75 1.51 -2.58
N ALA A 145 -13.78 1.75 -3.90
CA ALA A 145 -14.54 2.85 -4.48
C ALA A 145 -16.05 2.67 -4.23
N LEU A 146 -16.55 1.44 -4.35
CA LEU A 146 -17.93 1.09 -3.99
C LEU A 146 -18.20 1.32 -2.50
N TYR A 147 -17.31 0.83 -1.62
CA TYR A 147 -17.39 1.07 -0.19
C TYR A 147 -17.41 2.57 0.16
N ALA A 148 -16.53 3.37 -0.47
CA ALA A 148 -16.48 4.81 -0.26
C ALA A 148 -17.79 5.49 -0.69
N ALA A 149 -18.40 5.06 -1.79
CA ALA A 149 -19.68 5.58 -2.26
C ALA A 149 -20.82 5.24 -1.27
N GLU A 150 -20.90 3.99 -0.81
CA GLU A 150 -21.89 3.57 0.20
C GLU A 150 -21.70 4.34 1.51
N ARG A 151 -20.46 4.43 2.01
CA ARG A 151 -20.15 5.11 3.27
C ARG A 151 -20.43 6.61 3.19
N THR A 152 -20.18 7.24 2.03
CA THR A 152 -20.53 8.65 1.80
C THR A 152 -22.04 8.86 1.93
N LEU A 153 -22.86 7.97 1.36
CA LEU A 153 -24.32 8.06 1.45
C LEU A 153 -24.81 7.85 2.89
N GLU A 154 -24.22 6.92 3.64
CA GLU A 154 -24.53 6.72 5.05
C GLU A 154 -24.25 7.98 5.88
N LEU A 155 -23.04 8.55 5.74
CA LEU A 155 -22.62 9.75 6.47
C LEU A 155 -23.44 10.98 6.07
N ALA A 156 -23.79 11.13 4.79
CA ALA A 156 -24.62 12.24 4.32
C ALA A 156 -26.07 12.19 4.86
N LYS A 157 -26.52 11.03 5.34
CA LYS A 157 -27.84 10.83 5.96
C LYS A 157 -27.79 10.91 7.49
N ASP A 158 -26.61 10.99 8.07
CA ASP A 158 -26.45 11.10 9.52
C ASP A 158 -26.95 12.49 9.98
N PRO A 159 -27.93 12.57 10.89
CA PRO A 159 -28.42 13.86 11.40
C PRO A 159 -27.32 14.73 12.02
N GLU A 160 -26.24 14.13 12.54
CA GLU A 160 -25.12 14.87 13.13
C GLU A 160 -24.28 15.62 12.09
N ILE A 161 -24.37 15.28 10.78
CA ILE A 161 -23.56 15.92 9.74
C ILE A 161 -23.83 17.43 9.59
N THR A 162 -25.00 17.89 10.05
CA THR A 162 -25.39 19.31 10.09
C THR A 162 -25.48 19.86 11.52
N SER A 163 -24.93 19.15 12.51
CA SER A 163 -24.87 19.64 13.89
C SER A 163 -24.01 20.91 13.98
N ASP A 164 -24.37 21.81 14.90
CA ASP A 164 -23.55 22.98 15.25
C ASP A 164 -22.44 22.61 16.26
N ASP A 165 -22.48 21.41 16.84
CA ASP A 165 -21.47 20.89 17.78
C ASP A 165 -20.29 20.25 17.01
N ILE A 166 -19.41 21.10 16.48
CA ILE A 166 -18.35 20.72 15.52
C ILE A 166 -16.92 20.92 16.03
N VAL A 167 -16.73 21.58 17.16
CA VAL A 167 -15.39 21.94 17.66
C VAL A 167 -15.26 21.60 19.14
N ASN A 168 -14.28 20.74 19.44
CA ASN A 168 -13.79 20.55 20.78
C ASN A 168 -12.39 21.18 20.90
N LEU A 169 -12.27 22.26 21.68
CA LEU A 169 -11.01 22.97 21.85
C LEU A 169 -10.12 22.25 22.86
N PRO A 170 -8.80 22.14 22.60
CA PRO A 170 -7.88 21.57 23.56
C PRO A 170 -7.88 22.38 24.86
N THR A 171 -7.94 21.68 26.00
CA THR A 171 -7.91 22.29 27.34
C THR A 171 -6.49 22.49 27.89
N GLU A 172 -5.49 21.94 27.20
CA GLU A 172 -4.08 21.99 27.57
C GLU A 172 -3.18 22.07 26.33
N THR A 173 -1.94 22.55 26.50
CA THR A 173 -0.97 22.57 25.40
C THR A 173 -0.59 21.15 25.03
N PRO A 174 -0.84 20.70 23.79
CA PRO A 174 -0.45 19.36 23.36
C PRO A 174 1.08 19.22 23.43
N LYS A 175 1.56 18.01 23.72
CA LYS A 175 3.00 17.68 23.75
C LYS A 175 3.41 16.71 22.65
N GLU A 176 2.53 15.78 22.34
CA GLU A 176 2.73 14.76 21.32
C GLU A 176 1.37 14.35 20.76
N GLY A 177 1.30 14.17 19.45
CA GLY A 177 0.09 13.78 18.74
C GLY A 177 0.43 12.83 17.61
N ILE A 178 -0.23 11.67 17.61
CA ILE A 178 -0.08 10.65 16.56
C ILE A 178 -1.45 10.38 15.96
N GLY A 179 -1.60 10.73 14.69
CA GLY A 179 -2.79 10.47 13.89
C GLY A 179 -2.53 9.40 12.82
N VAL A 180 -3.55 8.59 12.56
CA VAL A 180 -3.55 7.64 11.43
C VAL A 180 -4.83 7.80 10.64
N VAL A 181 -4.73 7.66 9.32
CA VAL A 181 -5.85 7.38 8.42
C VAL A 181 -5.39 6.41 7.35
N GLU A 182 -6.32 5.74 6.67
CA GLU A 182 -6.00 5.10 5.39
C GLU A 182 -6.20 6.12 4.27
N ALA A 183 -5.08 6.67 3.79
CA ALA A 183 -5.12 7.35 2.51
C ALA A 183 -5.47 6.32 1.41
N PRO A 184 -5.96 6.76 0.23
CA PRO A 184 -6.29 5.84 -0.86
C PRO A 184 -5.14 4.89 -1.23
N ARG A 185 -3.89 5.36 -1.06
CA ARG A 185 -2.65 4.66 -1.41
C ARG A 185 -1.96 3.95 -0.23
N GLY A 186 -2.62 3.90 0.94
CA GLY A 186 -2.19 3.11 2.10
C GLY A 186 -2.20 3.89 3.40
N THR A 187 -1.82 3.21 4.48
CA THR A 187 -1.77 3.77 5.83
C THR A 187 -0.88 5.01 5.88
N LEU A 188 -1.44 6.10 6.40
CA LEU A 188 -0.80 7.40 6.56
C LEU A 188 -0.68 7.71 8.05
N ILE A 189 0.55 7.84 8.53
CA ILE A 189 0.84 8.15 9.93
C ILE A 189 1.49 9.52 10.01
N HIS A 190 0.89 10.40 10.80
CA HIS A 190 1.43 11.70 11.16
C HIS A 190 1.76 11.71 12.65
N HIS A 191 3.01 12.02 12.99
CA HIS A 191 3.48 12.10 14.37
C HIS A 191 4.16 13.46 14.58
N TYR A 192 3.60 14.24 15.52
CA TYR A 192 4.07 15.58 15.87
C TYR A 192 4.42 15.64 17.36
N GLN A 193 5.47 16.39 17.68
CA GLN A 193 5.90 16.72 19.03
C GLN A 193 6.04 18.24 19.15
N THR A 194 5.73 18.79 20.33
CA THR A 194 5.64 20.24 20.56
C THR A 194 6.31 20.68 21.86
N ASP A 195 6.71 21.95 21.93
CA ASP A 195 7.22 22.58 23.15
C ASP A 195 6.09 23.07 24.11
N ASP A 196 6.44 23.89 25.10
CA ASP A 196 5.48 24.50 26.04
C ASP A 196 4.56 25.55 25.41
N ASN A 197 4.90 26.04 24.22
CA ASN A 197 4.12 27.01 23.46
C ASN A 197 3.31 26.36 22.32
N GLY A 198 3.35 25.02 22.19
CA GLY A 198 2.69 24.31 21.09
C GLY A 198 3.42 24.43 19.74
N ILE A 199 4.68 24.83 19.74
CA ILE A 199 5.52 24.91 18.54
C ILE A 199 6.15 23.55 18.26
N LEU A 200 6.10 23.11 16.99
CA LEU A 200 6.64 21.82 16.56
C LEU A 200 8.15 21.72 16.85
N THR A 201 8.54 20.68 17.58
CA THR A 201 9.93 20.32 17.90
C THR A 201 10.36 19.03 17.21
N GLY A 202 9.41 18.17 16.83
CA GLY A 202 9.65 16.91 16.14
C GLY A 202 8.51 16.57 15.21
N VAL A 203 8.85 16.03 14.04
CA VAL A 203 7.87 15.56 13.04
C VAL A 203 8.37 14.26 12.44
N ASN A 204 7.52 13.25 12.42
CA ASN A 204 7.74 12.03 11.65
C ASN A 204 6.50 11.70 10.83
N LEU A 205 6.71 11.45 9.54
CA LEU A 205 5.66 11.09 8.58
C LEU A 205 6.00 9.75 7.94
N ILE A 206 5.07 8.79 8.02
CA ILE A 206 5.11 7.56 7.22
C ILE A 206 3.92 7.60 6.29
N VAL A 207 4.18 7.85 5.01
CA VAL A 207 3.14 8.26 4.07
C VAL A 207 2.84 7.17 3.07
N ALA A 208 1.64 6.58 3.20
CA ALA A 208 0.94 5.76 2.23
C ALA A 208 1.85 4.96 1.28
N THR A 209 2.17 5.51 0.10
CA THR A 209 3.01 4.86 -0.93
C THR A 209 4.39 4.45 -0.43
N GLN A 210 5.01 5.17 0.52
CA GLN A 210 6.31 4.82 1.11
C GLN A 210 6.32 3.37 1.64
N ASN A 211 5.21 2.94 2.24
CA ASN A 211 5.07 1.59 2.77
C ASN A 211 5.14 0.50 1.68
N ASN A 212 4.77 0.83 0.45
CA ASN A 212 4.83 -0.10 -0.68
C ASN A 212 6.15 -0.04 -1.46
N SER A 213 7.08 0.87 -1.13
CA SER A 213 8.28 1.10 -1.95
C SER A 213 9.13 -0.16 -2.16
N ALA A 214 9.26 -1.01 -1.13
CA ALA A 214 10.00 -2.25 -1.25
C ALA A 214 9.29 -3.21 -2.24
N ALA A 215 7.98 -3.38 -2.07
CA ALA A 215 7.18 -4.24 -2.92
C ALA A 215 7.10 -3.75 -4.38
N ILE A 216 7.09 -2.43 -4.61
CA ILE A 216 7.15 -1.83 -5.94
C ILE A 216 8.46 -2.20 -6.63
N ASN A 217 9.60 -2.01 -5.95
CA ASN A 217 10.92 -2.37 -6.51
C ASN A 217 11.00 -3.87 -6.82
N MET A 218 10.54 -4.71 -5.90
CA MET A 218 10.47 -6.16 -6.10
C MET A 218 9.58 -6.55 -7.30
N SER A 219 8.45 -5.87 -7.49
CA SER A 219 7.52 -6.13 -8.59
C SER A 219 8.12 -5.74 -9.94
N VAL A 220 8.77 -4.57 -10.00
CA VAL A 220 9.46 -4.10 -11.22
C VAL A 220 10.62 -5.03 -11.57
N GLU A 221 11.43 -5.41 -10.59
CA GLU A 221 12.55 -6.33 -10.78
C GLU A 221 12.08 -7.71 -11.26
N LYS A 222 11.05 -8.27 -10.62
CA LYS A 222 10.49 -9.58 -10.99
C LYS A 222 9.93 -9.56 -12.41
N ALA A 223 9.17 -8.52 -12.77
CA ALA A 223 8.64 -8.34 -14.12
C ALA A 223 9.76 -8.18 -15.16
N ALA A 224 10.78 -7.37 -14.88
CA ALA A 224 11.92 -7.17 -15.77
C ALA A 224 12.68 -8.47 -16.03
N LYS A 225 13.02 -9.23 -14.98
CA LYS A 225 13.69 -10.55 -15.08
C LYS A 225 12.86 -11.57 -15.87
N ALA A 226 11.54 -11.54 -15.69
CA ALA A 226 10.63 -12.45 -16.39
C ALA A 226 10.49 -12.11 -17.87
N LEU A 227 10.41 -10.83 -18.24
CA LEU A 227 10.02 -10.38 -19.57
C LEU A 227 11.19 -10.02 -20.49
N ILE A 228 12.27 -9.41 -19.96
CA ILE A 228 13.45 -9.06 -20.77
C ILE A 228 14.24 -10.33 -21.05
N LYS A 229 14.43 -10.63 -22.34
CA LYS A 229 15.21 -11.79 -22.82
C LYS A 229 16.22 -11.29 -23.84
N ASN A 230 17.42 -11.86 -23.81
CA ASN A 230 18.49 -11.57 -24.79
C ASN A 230 18.84 -10.07 -24.95
N GLY A 231 18.59 -9.24 -23.94
CA GLY A 231 18.81 -7.80 -24.00
C GLY A 231 17.78 -7.01 -24.82
N ASP A 232 16.73 -7.67 -25.32
CA ASP A 232 15.66 -7.02 -26.07
C ASP A 232 14.69 -6.30 -25.13
N VAL A 233 14.55 -4.99 -25.33
CA VAL A 233 13.71 -4.10 -24.51
C VAL A 233 12.79 -3.24 -25.39
N PRO A 234 11.83 -3.85 -26.11
CA PRO A 234 10.83 -3.12 -26.87
C PRO A 234 9.82 -2.42 -25.95
N ASP A 235 9.18 -1.37 -26.45
CA ASP A 235 8.21 -0.54 -25.69
C ASP A 235 7.08 -1.36 -25.06
N GLY A 236 6.61 -2.41 -25.74
CA GLY A 236 5.59 -3.31 -25.20
C GLY A 236 6.04 -4.03 -23.92
N ILE A 237 7.31 -4.44 -23.84
CA ILE A 237 7.88 -5.07 -22.64
C ILE A 237 8.07 -4.03 -21.52
N LEU A 238 8.55 -2.83 -21.86
CA LEU A 238 8.66 -1.74 -20.89
C LEU A 238 7.29 -1.41 -20.28
N ASN A 239 6.25 -1.30 -21.10
CA ASN A 239 4.90 -1.04 -20.62
C ASN A 239 4.38 -2.14 -19.68
N MET A 240 4.69 -3.42 -19.95
CA MET A 240 4.34 -4.52 -19.06
C MET A 240 5.09 -4.43 -17.72
N ILE A 241 6.38 -4.07 -17.72
CA ILE A 241 7.14 -3.81 -16.49
C ILE A 241 6.52 -2.65 -15.71
N GLU A 242 6.10 -1.58 -16.40
CA GLU A 242 5.42 -0.45 -15.77
C GLU A 242 4.04 -0.82 -15.20
N MET A 243 3.36 -1.88 -15.68
CA MET A 243 2.14 -2.36 -15.03
C MET A 243 2.40 -2.82 -13.60
N ALA A 244 3.57 -3.43 -13.34
CA ALA A 244 4.00 -3.83 -12.00
C ALA A 244 4.12 -2.63 -11.04
N PHE A 245 4.42 -1.46 -11.60
CA PHE A 245 4.52 -0.19 -10.88
C PHE A 245 3.14 0.48 -10.71
N ARG A 246 2.38 0.64 -11.79
CA ARG A 246 1.09 1.36 -11.82
C ARG A 246 0.01 0.69 -10.98
N ALA A 247 0.07 -0.63 -10.79
CA ALA A 247 -0.89 -1.39 -9.99
C ALA A 247 -1.02 -0.86 -8.55
N TYR A 248 0.07 -0.35 -7.98
CA TYR A 248 0.11 0.23 -6.64
C TYR A 248 -0.50 1.64 -6.55
N ASP A 249 -0.79 2.30 -7.68
CA ASP A 249 -1.16 3.73 -7.74
C ASP A 249 -0.18 4.60 -6.93
N PRO A 250 1.13 4.60 -7.26
CA PRO A 250 2.14 5.26 -6.43
C PRO A 250 2.05 6.79 -6.53
N CYS A 251 2.04 7.48 -5.38
CA CYS A 251 2.25 8.93 -5.29
C CYS A 251 3.67 9.24 -4.80
N HIS A 252 4.62 9.42 -5.72
CA HIS A 252 6.01 9.71 -5.34
C HIS A 252 6.23 11.10 -4.74
N ALA A 253 5.44 12.11 -5.15
CA ALA A 253 5.45 13.41 -4.50
C ALA A 253 5.07 13.29 -3.01
N CYS A 254 4.06 12.46 -2.71
CA CYS A 254 3.67 12.16 -1.35
C CYS A 254 4.76 11.36 -0.60
N ALA A 255 5.37 10.36 -1.25
CA ALA A 255 6.31 9.44 -0.61
C ALA A 255 7.69 10.04 -0.31
N THR A 256 8.11 11.06 -1.07
CA THR A 256 9.41 11.74 -0.87
C THR A 256 9.29 13.04 -0.09
N HIS A 257 8.06 13.60 0.01
CA HIS A 257 7.82 14.95 0.54
C HIS A 257 8.64 16.05 -0.16
N SER A 258 9.11 15.81 -1.39
CA SER A 258 9.97 16.75 -2.12
C SER A 258 9.18 17.62 -3.08
N LEU A 259 9.41 18.93 -3.01
CA LEU A 259 8.85 19.98 -3.87
C LEU A 259 10.01 20.96 -4.13
N PRO A 260 10.37 21.40 -5.37
CA PRO A 260 9.85 21.10 -6.70
C PRO A 260 10.90 20.35 -7.55
N GLY A 261 10.65 19.13 -7.98
CA GLY A 261 11.65 18.42 -8.80
C GLY A 261 10.99 17.41 -9.71
N ARG A 262 11.09 17.61 -11.02
CA ARG A 262 10.84 16.53 -11.97
C ARG A 262 11.77 15.38 -11.60
N THR A 263 11.23 14.19 -11.38
CA THR A 263 12.03 12.98 -11.20
C THR A 263 12.41 12.50 -12.60
N PRO A 264 13.67 12.65 -13.06
CA PRO A 264 14.07 11.97 -14.28
C PRO A 264 13.99 10.47 -14.00
N LEU A 265 13.15 9.77 -14.75
CA LEU A 265 13.15 8.31 -14.72
C LEU A 265 14.40 7.87 -15.48
N GLU A 266 15.42 7.43 -14.74
CA GLU A 266 16.60 6.82 -15.32
C GLU A 266 16.44 5.30 -15.29
N VAL A 267 16.40 4.67 -16.46
CA VAL A 267 16.42 3.21 -16.60
C VAL A 267 17.81 2.80 -17.08
N SER A 268 18.56 2.12 -16.21
CA SER A 268 19.87 1.54 -16.52
C SER A 268 19.74 0.02 -16.62
N VAL A 269 20.05 -0.53 -17.79
CA VAL A 269 20.00 -1.96 -18.10
C VAL A 269 21.44 -2.50 -18.08
N TYR A 270 21.69 -3.52 -17.27
CA TYR A 270 22.98 -4.17 -17.13
C TYR A 270 22.93 -5.60 -17.67
N ASP A 271 24.03 -6.09 -18.24
CA ASP A 271 24.15 -7.49 -18.64
C ASP A 271 24.50 -8.41 -17.46
N ALA A 272 24.72 -9.69 -17.75
CA ALA A 272 25.03 -10.70 -16.74
C ALA A 272 26.41 -10.50 -16.07
N ASP A 273 27.32 -9.77 -16.72
CA ASP A 273 28.65 -9.44 -16.19
C ASP A 273 28.65 -8.13 -15.39
N GLY A 274 27.51 -7.42 -15.36
CA GLY A 274 27.32 -6.17 -14.64
C GLY A 274 27.69 -4.94 -15.47
N GLU A 275 27.93 -5.09 -16.77
CA GLU A 275 28.27 -3.99 -17.66
C GLU A 275 27.00 -3.25 -18.11
N LEU A 276 27.08 -1.92 -18.19
CA LEU A 276 25.95 -1.08 -18.59
C LEU A 276 25.68 -1.22 -20.09
N VAL A 277 24.57 -1.86 -20.45
CA VAL A 277 24.17 -2.11 -21.84
C VAL A 277 23.40 -0.91 -22.40
N LYS A 278 22.52 -0.30 -21.60
CA LYS A 278 21.65 0.78 -22.06
C LYS A 278 21.25 1.69 -20.91
N LYS A 279 21.24 3.00 -21.18
CA LYS A 279 20.73 4.03 -20.27
C LYS A 279 19.67 4.86 -20.98
N LEU A 280 18.49 4.95 -20.36
CA LEU A 280 17.37 5.78 -20.80
C LEU A 280 17.11 6.85 -19.74
N VAL A 281 16.97 8.12 -20.14
CA VAL A 281 16.69 9.24 -19.24
C VAL A 281 15.53 10.04 -19.84
N ASN A 282 14.53 10.38 -19.02
CA ASN A 282 13.46 11.33 -19.36
C ASN A 282 13.63 12.63 -18.58
#